data_AF-A0A7W3T480-F1
#
_entry.id   AF-A0A7W3T480-F1
#
_cell.length_a   1.000
_cell.length_b   1.000
_cell.length_c   1.000
_cell.angle_alpha   90.00
_cell.angle_beta   90.00
_cell.angle_gamma   90.00
#
_symmetry.space_group_name_H-M   'P 1'
#
loop_
_entity.id
_entity.type
_entity.pdbx_description
1 polymer ?
#
loop_
_entity_poly.entity_id
_entity_poly.type
_entity_poly.pdbx_seq_one_letter_code
_entity_poly.pdbx_strand_id
1 'polypeptide(L)'
;MSDTTNTAPYTDEDIELAAVLLHRERCGVAPFEVRGALDEEAVKKQPGERGLAPAPGSPLWGELPQAQFETAVTAVHGLVDGAADLSGWAVPMGRDGLEPDEATAEIKADDEVLVRMHFAFGPSVPVEARDGLVMQVTRQLMTG
;
A
#
# COMPACT_ATOMS: atom_id res chain seq x y z
N MET A 1 12.60 30.57 34.48
CA MET A 1 12.98 29.46 33.59
C MET A 1 12.21 28.25 34.08
N SER A 2 11.09 27.94 33.45
CA SER A 2 10.32 26.75 33.78
C SER A 2 10.56 25.74 32.67
N ASP A 3 11.22 24.65 33.05
CA ASP A 3 11.46 23.47 32.25
C ASP A 3 10.20 22.59 32.35
N THR A 4 9.32 22.69 31.37
CA THR A 4 8.13 21.81 31.25
C THR A 4 8.55 20.58 30.47
N THR A 5 9.08 19.59 31.18
CA THR A 5 9.23 18.24 30.64
C THR A 5 7.82 17.66 30.45
N ASN A 6 7.44 17.50 29.19
CA ASN A 6 6.16 17.00 28.72
C ASN A 6 5.95 15.54 29.19
N THR A 7 5.26 15.33 30.32
CA THR A 7 4.81 14.00 30.76
C THR A 7 3.48 13.67 30.06
N ALA A 8 3.55 13.34 28.77
CA ALA A 8 2.41 12.72 28.12
C ALA A 8 2.11 11.36 28.80
N PRO A 9 0.82 10.99 28.98
CA PRO A 9 0.44 9.73 29.64
C PRO A 9 0.65 8.48 28.77
N TYR A 10 1.43 8.61 27.70
CA TYR A 10 1.70 7.58 26.70
C TYR A 10 3.13 7.76 26.18
N THR A 11 3.74 6.66 25.78
CA THR A 11 5.04 6.60 25.12
C THR A 11 4.89 6.69 23.61
N ASP A 12 5.98 6.94 22.90
CA ASP A 12 5.98 6.88 21.43
C ASP A 12 5.64 5.46 20.93
N GLU A 13 6.03 4.43 21.69
CA GLU A 13 5.68 3.03 21.40
C GLU A 13 4.16 2.78 21.51
N ASP A 14 3.47 3.40 22.47
CA ASP A 14 2.02 3.32 22.59
C ASP A 14 1.31 3.95 21.38
N ILE A 15 1.84 5.06 20.84
CA ILE A 15 1.32 5.72 19.65
C ILE A 15 1.53 4.84 18.41
N GLU A 16 2.74 4.26 18.26
CA GLU A 16 3.06 3.36 17.15
C GLU A 16 2.14 2.13 17.16
N LEU A 17 1.96 1.50 18.32
CA LEU A 17 1.06 0.37 18.47
C LEU A 17 -0.38 0.73 18.10
N ALA A 18 -0.89 1.88 18.58
CA ALA A 18 -2.24 2.34 18.23
C ALA A 18 -2.40 2.60 16.72
N ALA A 19 -1.38 3.16 16.06
CA ALA A 19 -1.39 3.39 14.62
C ALA A 19 -1.39 2.08 13.82
N VAL A 20 -0.60 1.09 14.25
CA VAL A 20 -0.59 -0.26 13.66
C VAL A 20 -1.97 -0.91 13.80
N LEU A 21 -2.57 -0.87 14.99
CA LEU A 21 -3.88 -1.44 15.23
C LEU A 21 -4.97 -0.78 14.37
N LEU A 22 -4.96 0.55 14.23
CA LEU A 22 -5.90 1.27 13.38
C LEU A 22 -5.69 0.97 11.88
N HIS A 23 -4.44 0.89 11.42
CA HIS A 23 -4.12 0.53 10.04
C HIS A 23 -4.53 -0.91 9.72
N ARG A 24 -4.32 -1.83 10.69
CA ARG A 24 -4.77 -3.23 10.62
C ARG A 24 -6.28 -3.35 10.58
N GLU A 25 -7.01 -2.58 11.39
CA GLU A 25 -8.48 -2.57 11.38
C GLU A 25 -9.01 -2.14 9.99
N ARG A 26 -8.29 -1.21 9.33
CA ARG A 26 -8.56 -0.84 7.94
C ARG A 26 -8.08 -1.84 6.90
N CYS A 27 -7.31 -2.87 7.25
CA CYS A 27 -6.98 -3.99 6.37
C CYS A 27 -7.98 -5.16 6.48
N GLY A 28 -8.93 -5.11 7.43
CA GLY A 28 -10.05 -6.05 7.56
C GLY A 28 -11.36 -5.46 7.06
N VAL A 29 -11.34 -4.81 5.88
CA VAL A 29 -12.46 -4.02 5.36
C VAL A 29 -13.67 -4.91 5.15
N ALA A 30 -14.73 -4.67 5.92
CA ALA A 30 -15.98 -5.39 5.73
C ALA A 30 -16.55 -5.09 4.33
N PRO A 31 -17.32 -6.00 3.70
CA PRO A 31 -17.84 -5.78 2.35
C PRO A 31 -18.61 -4.47 2.15
N PHE A 32 -19.29 -3.98 3.19
CA PHE A 32 -20.03 -2.72 3.13
C PHE A 32 -19.12 -1.47 3.10
N GLU A 33 -17.92 -1.56 3.67
CA GLU A 33 -16.93 -0.48 3.65
C GLU A 33 -16.24 -0.40 2.28
N VAL A 34 -15.94 -1.56 1.66
CA VAL A 34 -15.46 -1.63 0.26
C VAL A 34 -16.46 -0.96 -0.67
N ARG A 35 -17.75 -1.27 -0.47
CA ARG A 35 -18.84 -0.71 -1.25
C ARG A 35 -18.92 0.82 -1.14
N GLY A 36 -18.90 1.36 0.08
CA GLY A 36 -18.93 2.81 0.30
C GLY A 36 -17.72 3.53 -0.30
N ALA A 37 -16.53 2.93 -0.19
CA ALA A 37 -15.32 3.48 -0.81
C ALA A 37 -15.35 3.41 -2.34
N LEU A 38 -15.96 2.37 -2.92
CA LEU A 38 -16.00 2.19 -4.37
C LEU A 38 -17.06 3.07 -5.03
N ASP A 39 -18.20 3.30 -4.38
CA ASP A 39 -19.38 4.01 -4.93
C ASP A 39 -19.03 5.38 -5.54
N GLU A 40 -18.18 6.15 -4.85
CA GLU A 40 -17.78 7.52 -5.22
C GLU A 40 -16.54 7.58 -6.13
N GLU A 41 -15.91 6.43 -6.40
CA GLU A 41 -14.69 6.37 -7.21
C GLU A 41 -15.01 6.25 -8.70
N ALA A 42 -14.20 6.90 -9.54
CA ALA A 42 -14.34 6.81 -10.99
C ALA A 42 -13.69 5.53 -11.55
N VAL A 43 -14.36 4.89 -12.52
CA VAL A 43 -13.81 3.75 -13.24
C VAL A 43 -12.65 4.21 -14.13
N LYS A 44 -11.44 3.72 -13.86
CA LYS A 44 -10.28 3.90 -14.75
C LYS A 44 -10.36 2.90 -15.90
N LYS A 45 -10.20 3.40 -17.14
CA LYS A 45 -10.50 2.64 -18.35
C LYS A 45 -9.37 1.69 -18.78
N GLN A 46 -8.14 1.87 -18.29
CA GLN A 46 -7.00 1.05 -18.74
C GLN A 46 -6.06 0.62 -17.60
N PRO A 47 -5.58 -0.65 -17.61
CA PRO A 47 -4.44 -1.07 -16.80
C PRO A 47 -3.20 -0.26 -17.20
N GLY A 48 -2.57 0.43 -16.25
CA GLY A 48 -1.35 1.22 -16.48
C GLY A 48 -1.51 2.73 -16.29
N GLU A 49 -2.74 3.26 -16.20
CA GLU A 49 -3.01 4.66 -15.85
C GLU A 49 -2.95 4.92 -14.33
N ARG A 50 -2.03 4.22 -13.64
CA ARG A 50 -1.83 4.38 -12.19
C ARG A 50 -1.29 5.79 -11.95
N GLY A 51 -1.93 6.55 -11.06
CA GLY A 51 -1.59 7.96 -10.80
C GLY A 51 -2.19 9.01 -11.76
N LEU A 52 -2.81 8.62 -12.88
CA LEU A 52 -3.51 9.56 -13.75
C LEU A 52 -4.96 9.77 -13.28
N ALA A 53 -5.44 11.00 -13.43
CA ALA A 53 -6.84 11.33 -13.20
C ALA A 53 -7.73 10.56 -14.20
N PRO A 54 -8.91 10.10 -13.77
CA PRO A 54 -9.90 9.49 -14.67
C PRO A 54 -10.18 10.42 -15.87
N ALA A 55 -10.39 9.83 -17.04
CA ALA A 55 -10.80 10.59 -18.21
C ALA A 55 -12.10 11.37 -17.91
N PRO A 56 -12.24 12.62 -18.38
CA PRO A 56 -13.49 13.37 -18.23
C PRO A 56 -14.69 12.56 -18.72
N GLY A 57 -15.70 12.39 -17.88
CA GLY A 57 -16.89 11.58 -18.18
C GLY A 57 -16.70 10.07 -18.00
N SER A 58 -15.66 9.62 -17.29
CA SER A 58 -15.63 8.25 -16.77
C SER A 58 -16.80 8.04 -15.79
N PRO A 59 -17.53 6.92 -15.88
CA PRO A 59 -18.60 6.62 -14.93
C PRO A 59 -18.00 6.35 -13.55
N LEU A 60 -18.75 6.69 -12.50
CA LEU A 60 -18.46 6.21 -11.15
C LEU A 60 -18.78 4.72 -11.06
N TRP A 61 -18.13 4.00 -10.14
CA TRP A 61 -18.49 2.60 -9.91
C TRP A 61 -19.95 2.47 -9.43
N GLY A 62 -20.45 3.42 -8.64
CA GLY A 62 -21.85 3.48 -8.20
C GLY A 62 -22.87 3.72 -9.32
N GLU A 63 -22.41 4.23 -10.48
CA GLU A 63 -23.26 4.44 -11.67
C GLU A 63 -23.36 3.17 -12.54
N LEU A 64 -22.59 2.12 -12.23
CA LEU A 64 -22.68 0.85 -12.93
C LEU A 64 -24.01 0.13 -12.62
N PRO A 65 -24.50 -0.73 -13.52
CA PRO A 65 -25.61 -1.62 -13.20
C PRO A 65 -25.34 -2.39 -11.92
N GLN A 66 -26.33 -2.47 -11.02
CA GLN A 66 -26.17 -3.05 -9.69
C GLN A 66 -25.42 -4.39 -9.71
N ALA A 67 -25.81 -5.34 -10.56
CA ALA A 67 -25.14 -6.63 -10.67
C ALA A 67 -23.62 -6.54 -10.99
N GLN A 68 -23.21 -5.57 -11.80
CA GLN A 68 -21.79 -5.34 -12.12
C GLN A 68 -21.05 -4.69 -10.95
N PHE A 69 -21.69 -3.74 -10.26
CA PHE A 69 -21.14 -3.11 -9.06
C PHE A 69 -20.95 -4.13 -7.93
N GLU A 70 -21.95 -4.98 -7.65
CA GLU A 70 -21.84 -6.05 -6.63
C GLU A 70 -20.72 -7.04 -6.95
N THR A 71 -20.56 -7.38 -8.23
CA THR A 71 -19.48 -8.26 -8.70
C THR A 71 -18.12 -7.61 -8.45
N ALA A 72 -17.97 -6.32 -8.75
CA ALA A 72 -16.75 -5.56 -8.50
C ALA A 72 -16.44 -5.46 -7.00
N VAL A 73 -17.43 -5.15 -6.16
CA VAL A 73 -17.28 -5.10 -4.68
C VAL A 73 -16.79 -6.45 -4.15
N THR A 74 -17.39 -7.55 -4.61
CA THR A 74 -16.99 -8.90 -4.18
C THR A 74 -15.56 -9.23 -4.61
N ALA A 75 -15.17 -8.88 -5.83
CA ALA A 75 -13.83 -9.11 -6.34
C ALA A 75 -12.78 -8.26 -5.59
N VAL A 76 -13.06 -6.98 -5.37
CA VAL A 76 -12.20 -6.08 -4.59
C VAL A 76 -12.08 -6.57 -3.16
N HIS A 77 -13.19 -6.93 -2.52
CA HIS A 77 -13.17 -7.51 -1.18
C HIS A 77 -12.32 -8.78 -1.12
N GLY A 78 -12.45 -9.70 -2.08
CA GLY A 78 -11.63 -10.91 -2.13
C GLY A 78 -10.12 -10.63 -2.26
N LEU A 79 -9.74 -9.55 -2.96
CA LEU A 79 -8.35 -9.12 -3.03
C LEU A 79 -7.84 -8.51 -1.72
N VAL A 80 -8.69 -7.77 -1.01
CA VAL A 80 -8.35 -7.09 0.26
C VAL A 80 -8.32 -8.08 1.42
N ASP A 81 -9.31 -8.97 1.53
CA ASP A 81 -9.44 -9.95 2.61
C ASP A 81 -8.26 -10.93 2.67
N GLY A 82 -7.68 -11.26 1.50
CA GLY A 82 -6.49 -12.11 1.41
C GLY A 82 -5.15 -11.38 1.48
N ALA A 83 -5.15 -10.04 1.59
CA ALA A 83 -3.93 -9.26 1.62
C ALA A 83 -3.19 -9.44 2.95
N ALA A 84 -1.85 -9.44 2.88
CA ALA A 84 -1.04 -9.44 4.09
C ALA A 84 -1.23 -8.13 4.86
N ASP A 85 -1.37 -8.23 6.18
CA ASP A 85 -1.36 -7.06 7.05
C ASP A 85 0.07 -6.48 7.14
N LEU A 86 0.28 -5.36 6.43
CA LEU A 86 1.55 -4.63 6.41
C LEU A 86 1.58 -3.46 7.40
N SER A 87 0.59 -3.32 8.28
CA SER A 87 0.48 -2.20 9.23
C SER A 87 1.75 -2.02 10.08
N GLY A 88 2.31 -3.12 10.57
CA GLY A 88 3.54 -3.13 11.36
C GLY A 88 4.78 -2.65 10.61
N TRP A 89 4.75 -2.62 9.27
CA TRP A 89 5.83 -2.08 8.44
C TRP A 89 5.51 -0.66 7.96
N ALA A 90 4.24 -0.38 7.65
CA ALA A 90 3.78 0.92 7.18
C ALA A 90 4.08 2.06 8.17
N VAL A 91 3.85 1.83 9.47
CA VAL A 91 4.07 2.84 10.51
C VAL A 91 5.55 3.19 10.68
N PRO A 92 6.48 2.23 10.88
CA PRO A 92 7.91 2.53 10.90
C PRO A 92 8.42 3.19 9.62
N MET A 93 7.97 2.76 8.43
CA MET A 93 8.37 3.39 7.16
C MET A 93 7.99 4.87 7.12
N GLY A 94 6.76 5.21 7.52
CA GLY A 94 6.31 6.61 7.58
C GLY A 94 7.08 7.43 8.61
N ARG A 95 7.36 6.87 9.79
CA ARG A 95 8.18 7.50 10.83
C ARG A 95 9.60 7.82 10.32
N ASP A 96 10.20 6.87 9.60
CA ASP A 96 11.55 6.98 9.08
C ASP A 96 11.62 7.87 7.81
N GLY A 97 10.48 8.42 7.36
CA GLY A 97 10.39 9.28 6.18
C GLY A 97 10.67 8.53 4.88
N LEU A 98 10.42 7.22 4.84
CA LEU A 98 10.60 6.38 3.67
C LEU A 98 9.32 6.38 2.82
N GLU A 99 9.51 6.47 1.51
CA GLU A 99 8.46 6.40 0.51
C GLU A 99 8.55 5.05 -0.23
N PRO A 100 7.44 4.30 -0.37
CA PRO A 100 7.41 3.10 -1.17
C PRO A 100 7.85 3.37 -2.61
N ASP A 101 8.66 2.48 -3.14
CA ASP A 101 9.12 2.51 -4.53
C ASP A 101 8.40 1.43 -5.34
N GLU A 102 8.14 1.71 -6.63
CA GLU A 102 7.48 0.74 -7.52
C GLU A 102 8.43 -0.39 -7.95
N ALA A 103 9.73 -0.18 -7.81
CA ALA A 103 10.72 -1.20 -8.11
C ALA A 103 10.58 -2.39 -7.15
N THR A 104 10.74 -3.60 -7.71
CA THR A 104 10.68 -4.86 -6.96
C THR A 104 11.80 -5.79 -7.39
N ALA A 105 12.19 -6.68 -6.48
CA ALA A 105 13.07 -7.79 -6.78
C ALA A 105 12.34 -9.11 -6.51
N GLU A 106 12.49 -10.09 -7.40
CA GLU A 106 11.79 -11.37 -7.31
C GLU A 106 12.77 -12.54 -7.38
N ILE A 107 12.53 -13.55 -6.56
CA ILE A 107 13.12 -14.88 -6.70
C ILE A 107 12.03 -15.81 -7.21
N LYS A 108 12.31 -16.52 -8.30
CA LYS A 108 11.35 -17.42 -8.96
C LYS A 108 11.87 -18.84 -9.06
N ALA A 109 10.96 -19.81 -9.03
CA ALA A 109 11.19 -21.18 -9.45
C ALA A 109 10.08 -21.58 -10.42
N ASP A 110 10.41 -22.11 -11.59
CA ASP A 110 9.44 -22.54 -12.62
C ASP A 110 8.34 -21.48 -12.91
N ASP A 111 8.76 -20.22 -13.06
CA ASP A 111 7.90 -19.02 -13.25
C ASP A 111 6.99 -18.64 -12.06
N GLU A 112 7.02 -19.39 -10.96
CA GLU A 112 6.35 -19.06 -9.70
C GLU A 112 7.21 -18.11 -8.85
N VAL A 113 6.62 -17.03 -8.33
CA VAL A 113 7.31 -16.10 -7.41
C VAL A 113 7.39 -16.71 -6.02
N LEU A 114 8.59 -17.11 -5.61
CA LEU A 114 8.85 -17.63 -4.27
C LEU A 114 9.06 -16.52 -3.25
N VAL A 115 9.74 -15.44 -3.66
CA VAL A 115 10.02 -14.27 -2.81
C VAL A 115 9.85 -13.02 -3.66
N ARG A 116 9.15 -12.01 -3.11
CA ARG A 116 9.12 -10.65 -3.64
C ARG A 116 9.60 -9.68 -2.58
N MET A 117 10.54 -8.82 -2.95
CA MET A 117 11.02 -7.69 -2.15
C MET A 117 10.47 -6.39 -2.72
N HIS A 118 9.84 -5.61 -1.84
CA HIS A 118 9.44 -4.24 -2.07
C HIS A 118 10.45 -3.31 -1.41
N PHE A 119 10.72 -2.17 -2.04
CA PHE A 119 11.67 -1.19 -1.52
C PHE A 119 10.93 0.07 -1.06
N ALA A 120 11.51 0.75 -0.07
CA ALA A 120 11.12 2.09 0.31
C ALA A 120 12.39 2.92 0.50
N PHE A 121 12.39 4.16 0.00
CA PHE A 121 13.56 5.03 0.01
C PHE A 121 13.22 6.39 0.62
N GLY A 122 14.22 7.03 1.24
CA GLY A 122 14.06 8.43 1.61
C GLY A 122 13.93 9.32 0.37
N PRO A 123 13.14 10.41 0.42
CA PRO A 123 12.89 11.27 -0.75
C PRO A 123 14.16 11.93 -1.30
N SER A 124 15.20 12.07 -0.47
CA SER A 124 16.49 12.63 -0.87
C SER A 124 17.37 11.68 -1.68
N VAL A 125 17.03 10.39 -1.78
CA VAL A 125 17.82 9.41 -2.55
C VAL A 125 17.52 9.63 -4.05
N PRO A 126 18.52 9.93 -4.90
CA PRO A 126 18.32 10.11 -6.33
C PRO A 126 17.81 8.82 -7.01
N VAL A 127 16.97 8.96 -8.03
CA VAL A 127 16.35 7.83 -8.77
C VAL A 127 17.41 6.85 -9.26
N GLU A 128 18.50 7.35 -9.83
CA GLU A 128 19.59 6.53 -10.36
C GLU A 128 20.28 5.69 -9.27
N ALA A 129 20.33 6.21 -8.04
CA ALA A 129 20.88 5.49 -6.90
C ALA A 129 19.91 4.41 -6.39
N ARG A 130 18.60 4.67 -6.42
CA ARG A 130 17.55 3.69 -6.10
C ARG A 130 17.62 2.52 -7.08
N ASP A 131 17.59 2.82 -8.38
CA ASP A 131 17.68 1.83 -9.47
C ASP A 131 18.96 1.00 -9.37
N GLY A 132 20.09 1.68 -9.11
CA GLY A 132 21.39 1.04 -8.91
C GLY A 132 21.38 0.03 -7.76
N LEU A 133 20.77 0.37 -6.62
CA LEU A 133 20.65 -0.53 -5.48
C LEU A 133 19.74 -1.71 -5.80
N VAL A 134 18.55 -1.47 -6.35
CA VAL A 134 17.59 -2.53 -6.68
C VAL A 134 18.22 -3.53 -7.65
N MET A 135 18.90 -3.06 -8.70
CA MET A 135 19.61 -3.92 -9.63
C MET A 135 20.70 -4.75 -8.93
N GLN A 136 21.45 -4.18 -7.99
CA GLN A 136 22.48 -4.92 -7.24
C GLN A 136 21.87 -6.00 -6.35
N VAL A 137 20.80 -5.68 -5.63
CA VAL A 137 20.07 -6.65 -4.79
C VAL A 137 19.54 -7.79 -5.67
N THR A 138 18.81 -7.48 -6.74
CA THR A 138 18.28 -8.48 -7.68
C THR A 138 19.38 -9.38 -8.24
N ARG A 139 20.53 -8.80 -8.60
CA ARG A 139 21.69 -9.59 -9.08
C ARG A 139 22.19 -10.57 -8.03
N GLN A 140 22.35 -10.15 -6.78
CA GLN A 140 22.87 -11.05 -5.73
C GLN A 140 21.92 -12.22 -5.44
N LEU A 141 20.62 -11.96 -5.46
CA LEU A 141 19.60 -12.98 -5.24
C LEU A 141 19.58 -14.07 -6.33
N MET A 142 20.01 -13.74 -7.55
CA MET A 142 20.09 -14.69 -8.67
C MET A 142 21.40 -15.50 -8.70
N THR A 143 22.41 -15.12 -7.90
CA THR A 143 23.71 -15.80 -7.87
C THR A 143 23.90 -16.74 -6.67
N GLY A 144 22.92 -16.76 -5.76
CA GLY A 144 22.92 -17.59 -4.54
C GLY A 144 22.33 -18.98 -4.74
#